data_AF-A0A848ZPH6-F1
#
_entry.id   AF-A0A848ZPH6-F1
#
_cell.length_a   1.000
_cell.length_b   1.000
_cell.length_c   1.000
_cell.angle_alpha   90.00
_cell.angle_beta   90.00
_cell.angle_gamma   90.00
#
_symmetry.space_group_name_H-M   'P 1'
#
loop_
_entity.id
_entity.type
_entity.pdbx_description
1 polymer ?
#
loop_
_entity_poly.entity_id
_entity_poly.type
_entity_poly.pdbx_seq_one_letter_code
_entity_poly.pdbx_strand_id
1 'polypeptide(L)'
;MTKVIAHSLFSDFDIDLFKAGKHFKLYEKLGSHVMEVDGVKGTYFAVWAPAARSVSVVGDFNNWYEGEHHLNVRWDGSGIWEGFVPDLGAGTLYKYLIHSTNHGVVTEKADPFARSCEHPPMTASIIWEADYKWKDTEWMRTRKDKNALDKPYAVYEVHLGSWKRKDNNDYLSYAELAKDLVQYVKEMNFTHVEFMPIMEYPYDPSWGYQLTGYFAPTSRFGKPEEFKLLVDALHQNGIGVILDWVPSHFPEDAHGLGFFDGSHLYEHPDSRRGYHPDWKSLIFNYGRNEVRAFLISNAMFWLDQFHADALRVDAVA
;
A
#
# COMPACT_ATOMS: atom_id res chain seq x y z
N MET A 1 -8.49 -17.85 23.96
CA MET A 1 -7.78 -17.70 22.67
C MET A 1 -8.83 -17.59 21.59
N THR A 2 -8.90 -16.43 20.95
CA THR A 2 -9.82 -16.19 19.84
C THR A 2 -9.35 -17.04 18.66
N LYS A 3 -10.18 -17.99 18.23
CA LYS A 3 -9.80 -18.91 17.15
C LYS A 3 -9.98 -18.20 15.80
N VAL A 4 -9.00 -18.33 14.91
CA VAL A 4 -9.17 -17.90 13.51
C VAL A 4 -10.30 -18.72 12.88
N ILE A 5 -11.29 -18.03 12.34
CA ILE A 5 -12.43 -18.62 11.65
C ILE A 5 -12.08 -18.70 10.17
N ALA A 6 -12.29 -19.87 9.56
CA ALA A 6 -12.11 -20.04 8.13
C ALA A 6 -13.16 -19.20 7.39
N HIS A 7 -12.70 -18.21 6.63
CA HIS A 7 -13.52 -17.32 5.84
C HIS A 7 -12.71 -16.87 4.63
N SER A 8 -13.38 -16.55 3.52
CA SER A 8 -12.71 -16.06 2.32
C SER A 8 -13.52 -14.99 1.62
N LEU A 9 -12.84 -13.95 1.17
CA LEU A 9 -13.38 -12.96 0.23
C LEU A 9 -13.18 -13.36 -1.23
N PHE A 10 -12.42 -14.40 -1.52
CA PHE A 10 -12.09 -14.84 -2.87
C PHE A 10 -13.13 -15.83 -3.41
N SER A 11 -13.68 -15.50 -4.57
CA SER A 11 -14.33 -16.47 -5.44
C SER A 11 -13.31 -17.28 -6.25
N ASP A 12 -13.73 -18.38 -6.85
CA ASP A 12 -12.88 -19.15 -7.77
C ASP A 12 -12.39 -18.29 -8.95
N PHE A 13 -13.24 -17.38 -9.43
CA PHE A 13 -12.88 -16.45 -10.50
C PHE A 13 -11.80 -15.45 -10.07
N ASP A 14 -11.85 -14.95 -8.83
CA ASP A 14 -10.81 -14.06 -8.30
C ASP A 14 -9.45 -14.77 -8.27
N ILE A 15 -9.44 -16.06 -7.92
CA ILE A 15 -8.23 -16.88 -7.89
C ILE A 15 -7.69 -17.17 -9.28
N ASP A 16 -8.55 -17.46 -10.26
CA ASP A 16 -8.15 -17.63 -11.65
C ASP A 16 -7.51 -16.35 -12.20
N LEU A 17 -8.10 -15.19 -11.90
CA LEU A 17 -7.54 -13.89 -12.26
C LEU A 17 -6.20 -13.63 -11.55
N PHE A 18 -6.09 -13.96 -10.27
CA PHE A 18 -4.85 -13.80 -9.50
C PHE A 18 -3.71 -14.60 -10.10
N LYS A 19 -3.93 -15.91 -10.32
CA LYS A 19 -2.94 -16.82 -10.94
C LYS A 19 -2.60 -16.44 -12.38
N ALA A 20 -3.55 -15.87 -13.13
CA ALA A 20 -3.30 -15.36 -14.48
C ALA A 20 -2.59 -13.99 -14.50
N GLY A 21 -2.45 -13.33 -13.35
CA GLY A 21 -1.84 -12.00 -13.24
C GLY A 21 -2.74 -10.90 -13.81
N LYS A 22 -4.06 -11.07 -13.65
CA LYS A 22 -5.13 -10.22 -14.23
C LYS A 22 -6.12 -9.68 -13.18
N HIS A 23 -5.92 -9.99 -11.91
CA HIS A 23 -6.73 -9.42 -10.85
C HIS A 23 -6.22 -8.01 -10.49
N PHE A 24 -6.86 -6.97 -10.98
CA PHE A 24 -6.39 -5.58 -10.80
C PHE A 24 -6.97 -4.86 -9.58
N LYS A 25 -7.79 -5.55 -8.78
CA LYS A 25 -8.38 -5.06 -7.54
C LYS A 25 -8.03 -5.95 -6.34
N LEU A 26 -6.81 -6.49 -6.31
CA LEU A 26 -6.38 -7.39 -5.24
C LEU A 26 -6.48 -6.76 -3.86
N TYR A 27 -6.35 -5.43 -3.75
CA TYR A 27 -6.56 -4.70 -2.50
C TYR A 27 -7.96 -4.84 -1.90
N GLU A 28 -8.97 -5.32 -2.66
CA GLU A 28 -10.31 -5.63 -2.14
C GLU A 28 -10.37 -7.02 -1.48
N LYS A 29 -9.33 -7.84 -1.63
CA LYS A 29 -9.30 -9.26 -1.22
C LYS A 29 -8.09 -9.64 -0.36
N LEU A 30 -6.91 -9.10 -0.65
CA LEU A 30 -5.70 -9.24 0.16
C LEU A 30 -5.59 -8.10 1.15
N GLY A 31 -4.80 -8.29 2.21
CA GLY A 31 -4.65 -7.35 3.30
C GLY A 31 -5.61 -7.61 4.46
N SER A 32 -5.81 -6.60 5.30
CA SER A 32 -6.77 -6.59 6.40
C SER A 32 -8.07 -5.87 6.05
N HIS A 33 -9.22 -6.48 6.35
CA HIS A 33 -10.56 -5.93 6.08
C HIS A 33 -11.45 -6.09 7.31
N VAL A 34 -11.87 -4.97 7.90
CA VAL A 34 -12.87 -4.99 8.98
C VAL A 34 -14.21 -5.44 8.40
N MET A 35 -14.82 -6.44 9.01
CA MET A 35 -16.09 -7.01 8.54
C MET A 35 -16.83 -7.75 9.66
N GLU A 36 -18.01 -8.28 9.34
CA GLU A 36 -18.83 -9.11 10.22
C GLU A 36 -19.00 -10.51 9.63
N VAL A 37 -18.72 -11.54 10.43
CA VAL A 37 -18.90 -12.96 10.05
C VAL A 37 -19.77 -13.60 11.13
N ASP A 38 -20.88 -14.22 10.72
CA ASP A 38 -21.85 -14.89 11.61
C ASP A 38 -22.30 -14.02 12.81
N GLY A 39 -22.48 -12.72 12.58
CA GLY A 39 -22.91 -11.74 13.59
C GLY A 39 -21.81 -11.22 14.51
N VAL A 40 -20.55 -11.60 14.28
CA VAL A 40 -19.39 -11.16 15.07
C VAL A 40 -18.53 -10.23 14.24
N LYS A 41 -18.25 -9.04 14.77
CA LYS A 41 -17.32 -8.08 14.15
C LYS A 41 -15.88 -8.51 14.39
N GLY A 42 -15.03 -8.25 13.41
CA GLY A 42 -13.61 -8.57 13.49
C GLY A 42 -12.91 -8.17 12.20
N THR A 43 -11.74 -8.75 11.96
CA THR A 43 -10.95 -8.46 10.77
C THR A 43 -10.60 -9.74 10.03
N TYR A 44 -10.87 -9.75 8.73
CA TYR A 44 -10.37 -10.74 7.80
C TYR A 44 -8.96 -10.35 7.35
N PHE A 45 -8.04 -11.31 7.34
CA PHE A 45 -6.67 -11.16 6.87
C PHE A 45 -6.42 -12.11 5.71
N ALA A 46 -5.70 -11.64 4.69
CA ALA A 46 -5.20 -12.51 3.63
C ALA A 46 -3.86 -12.06 3.07
N VAL A 47 -2.93 -13.00 2.91
CA VAL A 47 -1.56 -12.75 2.43
C VAL A 47 -1.09 -13.86 1.51
N TRP A 48 -0.33 -13.49 0.47
CA TRP A 48 0.27 -14.44 -0.45
C TRP A 48 1.66 -14.86 0.01
N ALA A 49 1.82 -16.15 0.34
CA ALA A 49 3.07 -16.73 0.84
C ALA A 49 3.15 -18.23 0.47
N PRO A 50 3.35 -18.56 -0.83
CA PRO A 50 3.25 -19.93 -1.33
C PRO A 50 4.32 -20.88 -0.77
N ALA A 51 5.50 -20.38 -0.38
CA ALA A 51 6.56 -21.20 0.22
C ALA A 51 6.42 -21.33 1.74
N ALA A 52 5.40 -20.72 2.35
CA ALA A 52 5.16 -20.83 3.79
C ALA A 52 4.68 -22.24 4.18
N ARG A 53 5.18 -22.71 5.32
CA ARG A 53 4.66 -23.85 6.07
C ARG A 53 3.51 -23.43 6.99
N SER A 54 3.58 -22.24 7.56
CA SER A 54 2.53 -21.64 8.38
C SER A 54 2.65 -20.12 8.35
N VAL A 55 1.49 -19.46 8.45
CA VAL A 55 1.38 -18.01 8.58
C VAL A 55 0.49 -17.70 9.77
N SER A 56 0.94 -16.80 10.66
CA SER A 56 0.17 -16.29 11.78
C SER A 56 0.09 -14.78 11.75
N VAL A 57 -1.02 -14.23 12.25
CA VAL A 57 -1.14 -12.80 12.52
C VAL A 57 -0.62 -12.54 13.93
N VAL A 58 0.39 -11.69 14.06
CA VAL A 58 0.94 -11.27 15.36
C VAL A 58 0.76 -9.77 15.51
N GLY A 59 0.47 -9.30 16.73
CA GLY A 59 0.16 -7.90 16.95
C GLY A 59 0.01 -7.54 18.43
N ASP A 60 -0.44 -6.33 18.70
CA ASP A 60 -0.69 -5.84 20.06
C ASP A 60 -1.67 -6.75 20.84
N PHE A 61 -2.71 -7.23 20.17
CA PHE A 61 -3.79 -8.06 20.72
C PHE A 61 -3.34 -9.43 21.24
N ASN A 62 -2.18 -9.94 20.80
CA ASN A 62 -1.58 -11.16 21.33
C ASN A 62 -0.16 -10.93 21.86
N ASN A 63 0.21 -9.68 22.17
CA ASN A 63 1.54 -9.28 22.64
C ASN A 63 2.68 -9.77 21.73
N TRP A 64 2.44 -9.85 20.42
CA TRP A 64 3.39 -10.32 19.42
C TRP A 64 3.86 -11.77 19.61
N TYR A 65 3.11 -12.59 20.38
CA TYR A 65 3.47 -13.99 20.60
C TYR A 65 3.19 -14.88 19.38
N GLU A 66 4.11 -15.80 19.10
CA GLU A 66 3.94 -16.87 18.12
C GLU A 66 2.97 -17.96 18.61
N GLY A 67 2.46 -18.78 17.68
CA GLY A 67 1.65 -19.97 18.02
C GLY A 67 0.15 -19.71 18.20
N GLU A 68 -0.29 -18.46 18.05
CA GLU A 68 -1.71 -18.09 17.99
C GLU A 68 -2.08 -17.54 16.59
N HIS A 69 -3.38 -17.35 16.36
CA HIS A 69 -3.92 -16.68 15.17
C HIS A 69 -3.39 -17.20 13.81
N HIS A 70 -3.25 -18.52 13.69
CA HIS A 70 -2.84 -19.19 12.45
C HIS A 70 -3.87 -19.01 11.34
N LEU A 71 -3.42 -18.49 10.19
CA LEU A 71 -4.22 -18.42 8.98
C LEU A 71 -4.33 -19.78 8.30
N ASN A 72 -5.35 -19.95 7.47
CA ASN A 72 -5.59 -21.16 6.71
C ASN A 72 -5.06 -20.99 5.29
N VAL A 73 -4.26 -21.94 4.81
CA VAL A 73 -3.88 -21.97 3.39
C VAL A 73 -5.08 -22.33 2.54
N ARG A 74 -5.26 -21.63 1.42
CA ARG A 74 -6.29 -21.98 0.43
C ARG A 74 -5.98 -23.31 -0.23
N TRP A 75 -7.01 -24.14 -0.39
CA TRP A 75 -6.92 -25.48 -0.98
C TRP A 75 -6.62 -25.47 -2.49
N ASP A 76 -6.83 -24.33 -3.14
CA ASP A 76 -6.75 -24.17 -4.59
C ASP A 76 -5.31 -24.06 -5.13
N GLY A 77 -4.29 -24.08 -4.27
CA GLY A 77 -2.88 -23.99 -4.67
C GLY A 77 -2.43 -22.58 -5.10
N SER A 78 -3.20 -21.54 -4.81
CA SER A 78 -2.77 -20.13 -5.00
C SER A 78 -1.61 -19.72 -4.10
N GLY A 79 -1.43 -20.40 -2.96
CA GLY A 79 -0.46 -20.01 -1.94
C GLY A 79 -0.90 -18.81 -1.10
N ILE A 80 -2.19 -18.46 -1.14
CA ILE A 80 -2.79 -17.45 -0.26
C ILE A 80 -3.15 -18.11 1.08
N TRP A 81 -2.87 -17.39 2.16
CA TRP A 81 -3.24 -17.71 3.53
C TRP A 81 -4.27 -16.70 4.01
N GLU A 82 -5.38 -17.17 4.58
CA GLU A 82 -6.51 -16.32 4.95
C GLU A 82 -7.25 -16.77 6.21
N GLY A 83 -7.98 -15.85 6.81
CA GLY A 83 -8.84 -16.14 7.95
C GLY A 83 -9.42 -14.90 8.61
N PHE A 84 -10.51 -15.09 9.35
CA PHE A 84 -11.17 -14.06 10.12
C PHE A 84 -10.79 -14.16 11.59
N VAL A 85 -10.35 -13.05 12.18
CA VAL A 85 -10.06 -12.93 13.60
C VAL A 85 -11.13 -12.04 14.25
N PRO A 86 -11.99 -12.61 15.11
CA PRO A 86 -12.99 -11.86 15.86
C PRO A 86 -12.40 -10.75 16.73
N ASP A 87 -13.18 -9.71 16.96
CA ASP A 87 -12.92 -8.63 17.92
C ASP A 87 -11.68 -7.76 17.62
N LEU A 88 -11.04 -7.91 16.46
CA LEU A 88 -10.02 -6.99 15.96
C LEU A 88 -10.65 -5.95 15.03
N GLY A 89 -10.35 -4.68 15.27
CA GLY A 89 -10.92 -3.55 14.52
C GLY A 89 -9.86 -2.53 14.12
N ALA A 90 -10.32 -1.41 13.56
CA ALA A 90 -9.43 -0.34 13.13
C ALA A 90 -8.53 0.18 14.26
N GLY A 91 -7.26 0.42 13.95
CA GLY A 91 -6.22 0.87 14.89
C GLY A 91 -5.36 -0.24 15.48
N THR A 92 -5.77 -1.51 15.37
CA THR A 92 -4.96 -2.66 15.82
C THR A 92 -3.67 -2.78 15.01
N LEU A 93 -2.54 -2.91 15.69
CA LEU A 93 -1.22 -3.15 15.09
C LEU A 93 -1.04 -4.63 14.79
N TYR A 94 -0.53 -4.95 13.60
CA TYR A 94 -0.22 -6.34 13.23
C TYR A 94 0.90 -6.48 12.21
N LYS A 95 1.43 -7.70 12.12
CA LYS A 95 2.32 -8.21 11.10
C LYS A 95 2.01 -9.68 10.81
N TYR A 96 2.58 -10.21 9.74
CA TYR A 96 2.57 -11.64 9.45
C TYR A 96 3.88 -12.29 9.95
N LEU A 97 3.74 -13.30 10.79
CA LEU A 97 4.84 -14.22 11.12
C LEU A 97 4.75 -15.44 10.19
N ILE A 98 5.77 -15.61 9.36
CA ILE A 98 5.80 -16.63 8.31
C ILE A 98 6.92 -17.61 8.62
N HIS A 99 6.57 -18.88 8.81
CA HIS A 99 7.54 -19.97 8.86
C HIS A 99 7.62 -20.59 7.47
N SER A 100 8.78 -20.53 6.84
CA SER A 100 9.01 -21.07 5.50
C SER A 100 9.18 -22.59 5.52
N THR A 101 8.87 -23.22 4.40
CA THR A 101 9.31 -24.58 4.10
C THR A 101 10.80 -24.65 3.77
N ASN A 102 11.42 -23.52 3.42
CA ASN A 102 12.83 -23.44 3.08
C ASN A 102 13.70 -23.28 4.33
N HIS A 103 14.50 -24.31 4.64
CA HIS A 103 15.56 -24.28 5.65
C HIS A 103 15.15 -23.76 7.05
N GLY A 104 13.85 -23.83 7.40
CA GLY A 104 13.34 -23.32 8.67
C GLY A 104 13.41 -21.81 8.81
N VAL A 105 13.53 -21.06 7.71
CA VAL A 105 13.51 -19.60 7.71
C VAL A 105 12.22 -19.09 8.35
N VAL A 106 12.34 -18.10 9.23
CA VAL A 106 11.21 -17.40 9.83
C VAL A 106 11.34 -15.92 9.52
N THR A 107 10.27 -15.31 9.05
CA THR A 107 10.22 -13.88 8.72
C THR A 107 9.02 -13.22 9.39
N GLU A 108 9.24 -12.01 9.90
CA GLU A 108 8.18 -11.13 10.39
C GLU A 108 7.99 -9.97 9.41
N LYS A 109 6.81 -9.87 8.80
CA LYS A 109 6.56 -9.03 7.64
C LYS A 109 5.43 -8.05 7.87
N ALA A 110 5.62 -6.80 7.45
CA ALA A 110 4.51 -5.89 7.23
C ALA A 110 3.60 -6.45 6.14
N ASP A 111 2.30 -6.14 6.21
CA ASP A 111 1.35 -6.55 5.21
C ASP A 111 1.65 -5.85 3.86
N PRO A 112 1.91 -6.58 2.77
CA PRO A 112 2.12 -5.99 1.43
C PRO A 112 0.95 -5.13 0.95
N PHE A 113 -0.25 -5.39 1.45
CA PHE A 113 -1.51 -4.70 1.17
C PHE A 113 -2.00 -3.86 2.36
N ALA A 114 -1.12 -3.52 3.31
CA ALA A 114 -1.44 -2.58 4.39
C ALA A 114 -1.99 -1.27 3.82
N ARG A 115 -3.10 -0.79 4.39
CA ARG A 115 -3.71 0.51 4.03
C ARG A 115 -3.34 1.65 4.97
N SER A 116 -2.69 1.30 6.07
CA SER A 116 -2.11 2.22 7.04
C SER A 116 -0.92 1.53 7.70
N CYS A 117 0.10 2.31 8.07
CA CYS A 117 1.33 1.84 8.68
C CYS A 117 1.64 2.66 9.93
N GLU A 118 2.44 2.10 10.85
CA GLU A 118 3.04 2.89 11.93
C GLU A 118 4.01 3.94 11.38
N HIS A 119 4.23 5.00 12.18
CA HIS A 119 5.24 6.01 11.89
C HIS A 119 6.65 5.42 11.94
N PRO A 120 7.48 5.54 10.89
CA PRO A 120 8.86 5.08 10.93
C PRO A 120 9.65 5.65 12.13
N PRO A 121 10.55 4.88 12.75
CA PRO A 121 11.09 3.59 12.30
C PRO A 121 10.25 2.36 12.68
N MET A 122 9.05 2.54 13.22
CA MET A 122 8.14 1.43 13.48
C MET A 122 7.62 0.83 12.17
N THR A 123 7.27 -0.45 12.19
CA THR A 123 7.09 -1.24 10.96
C THR A 123 5.82 -2.08 10.94
N ALA A 124 4.96 -2.00 11.96
CA ALA A 124 3.70 -2.73 11.91
C ALA A 124 2.73 -2.09 10.91
N SER A 125 1.92 -2.97 10.32
CA SER A 125 0.72 -2.56 9.61
C SER A 125 -0.38 -2.24 10.62
N ILE A 126 -1.30 -1.37 10.26
CA ILE A 126 -2.43 -0.98 11.10
C ILE A 126 -3.71 -1.39 10.38
N ILE A 127 -4.59 -2.12 11.08
CA ILE A 127 -5.94 -2.39 10.55
C ILE A 127 -6.61 -1.04 10.34
N TRP A 128 -7.06 -0.78 9.12
CA TRP A 128 -7.62 0.50 8.74
C TRP A 128 -8.98 0.32 8.10
N GLU A 129 -9.92 1.13 8.58
CA GLU A 129 -11.28 1.24 8.05
C GLU A 129 -11.62 2.72 8.02
N ALA A 130 -12.11 3.20 6.88
CA ALA A 130 -12.54 4.58 6.75
C ALA A 130 -13.82 4.72 5.94
N ASP A 131 -14.68 5.61 6.41
CA ASP A 131 -15.83 6.17 5.68
C ASP A 131 -15.49 7.61 5.29
N TYR A 132 -14.61 7.80 4.30
CA TYR A 132 -14.32 9.14 3.75
C TYR A 132 -15.36 9.53 2.70
N LYS A 133 -16.01 10.67 2.90
CA LYS A 133 -17.05 11.20 2.00
C LYS A 133 -16.47 12.28 1.10
N TRP A 134 -16.11 11.89 -0.10
CA TRP A 134 -15.59 12.77 -1.15
C TRP A 134 -16.57 13.89 -1.53
N LYS A 135 -16.02 15.05 -1.86
CA LYS A 135 -16.76 16.24 -2.33
C LYS A 135 -16.33 16.69 -3.73
N ASP A 136 -15.62 15.83 -4.45
CA ASP A 136 -15.01 16.11 -5.76
C ASP A 136 -15.82 15.57 -6.94
N THR A 137 -17.11 15.24 -6.75
CA THR A 137 -17.95 14.63 -7.79
C THR A 137 -17.93 15.41 -9.11
N GLU A 138 -17.92 16.74 -9.04
CA GLU A 138 -17.85 17.60 -10.23
C GLU A 138 -16.49 17.54 -10.93
N TRP A 139 -15.39 17.44 -10.17
CA TRP A 139 -14.05 17.20 -10.73
C TRP A 139 -14.03 15.84 -11.42
N MET A 140 -14.46 14.77 -10.75
CA MET A 140 -14.44 13.41 -11.32
C MET A 140 -15.25 13.29 -12.61
N ARG A 141 -16.35 14.05 -12.73
CA ARG A 141 -17.16 14.16 -13.95
C ARG A 141 -16.43 14.87 -15.09
N THR A 142 -15.62 15.88 -14.78
CA THR A 142 -14.96 16.77 -15.76
C THR A 142 -13.48 16.44 -16.00
N ARG A 143 -12.89 15.59 -15.17
CA ARG A 143 -11.47 15.21 -15.16
C ARG A 143 -10.95 14.79 -16.53
N LYS A 144 -11.73 14.00 -17.26
CA LYS A 144 -11.35 13.54 -18.61
C LYS A 144 -11.09 14.71 -19.56
N ASP A 145 -11.88 15.77 -19.48
CA ASP A 145 -11.65 16.97 -20.28
C ASP A 145 -10.40 17.71 -19.78
N LYS A 146 -10.25 17.89 -18.46
CA LYS A 146 -9.11 18.60 -17.85
C LYS A 146 -7.75 17.95 -18.12
N ASN A 147 -7.71 16.63 -18.21
CA ASN A 147 -6.48 15.86 -18.40
C ASN A 147 -6.28 15.39 -19.85
N ALA A 148 -7.06 15.93 -20.80
CA ALA A 148 -6.87 15.60 -22.20
C ALA A 148 -5.53 16.16 -22.72
N LEU A 149 -4.94 15.48 -23.70
CA LEU A 149 -3.62 15.79 -24.24
C LEU A 149 -3.51 17.19 -24.89
N ASP A 150 -4.65 17.80 -25.21
CA ASP A 150 -4.77 19.12 -25.84
C ASP A 150 -5.13 20.25 -24.85
N LYS A 151 -5.13 19.98 -23.54
CA LYS A 151 -5.35 20.99 -22.50
C LYS A 151 -4.04 21.56 -21.94
N PRO A 152 -4.10 22.75 -21.30
CA PRO A 152 -2.96 23.26 -20.54
C PRO A 152 -2.50 22.27 -19.47
N TYR A 153 -1.19 22.04 -19.42
CA TYR A 153 -0.57 21.08 -18.51
C TYR A 153 0.67 21.72 -17.86
N ALA A 154 0.43 22.48 -16.79
CA ALA A 154 1.45 23.07 -15.94
C ALA A 154 1.45 22.36 -14.58
N VAL A 155 2.55 21.69 -14.27
CA VAL A 155 2.71 20.82 -13.09
C VAL A 155 3.65 21.48 -12.09
N TYR A 156 3.25 21.49 -10.82
CA TYR A 156 4.11 21.86 -9.70
C TYR A 156 4.54 20.58 -8.96
N GLU A 157 5.81 20.18 -9.11
CA GLU A 157 6.37 19.01 -8.44
C GLU A 157 6.70 19.33 -6.97
N VAL A 158 6.29 18.46 -6.04
CA VAL A 158 6.34 18.71 -4.60
C VAL A 158 6.82 17.49 -3.83
N HIS A 159 7.88 17.68 -3.03
CA HIS A 159 8.20 16.82 -1.90
C HIS A 159 7.49 17.32 -0.63
N LEU A 160 6.47 16.60 -0.16
CA LEU A 160 5.64 17.05 0.97
C LEU A 160 6.45 17.28 2.25
N GLY A 161 7.49 16.49 2.49
CA GLY A 161 8.30 16.59 3.71
C GLY A 161 9.17 17.86 3.81
N SER A 162 9.40 18.55 2.69
CA SER A 162 10.32 19.69 2.60
C SER A 162 9.75 20.93 1.92
N TRP A 163 8.52 20.88 1.38
CA TRP A 163 7.88 22.04 0.77
C TRP A 163 7.73 23.20 1.76
N LYS A 164 7.25 22.90 2.96
CA LYS A 164 7.14 23.83 4.09
C LYS A 164 7.36 23.05 5.39
N ARG A 165 7.89 23.73 6.39
CA ARG A 165 8.04 23.22 7.77
C ARG A 165 7.27 24.10 8.72
N LYS A 166 6.85 23.54 9.84
CA LYS A 166 6.33 24.31 10.98
C LYS A 166 7.47 25.08 11.65
N ASP A 167 7.14 26.05 12.51
CA ASP A 167 8.13 26.86 13.23
C ASP A 167 9.07 26.03 14.11
N ASN A 168 8.57 24.90 14.64
CA ASN A 168 9.36 23.94 15.41
C ASN A 168 10.14 22.95 14.53
N ASN A 169 10.16 23.17 13.21
CA ASN A 169 10.74 22.30 12.21
C ASN A 169 10.07 20.91 12.14
N ASP A 170 8.78 20.76 12.44
CA ASP A 170 8.03 19.53 12.15
C ASP A 170 7.47 19.51 10.71
N TYR A 171 7.08 18.32 10.26
CA TYR A 171 6.29 18.13 9.04
C TYR A 171 4.91 18.81 9.17
N LEU A 172 4.38 19.33 8.06
CA LEU A 172 2.96 19.62 7.96
C LEU A 172 2.18 18.30 7.82
N SER A 173 0.99 18.23 8.40
CA SER A 173 0.05 17.15 8.11
C SER A 173 -0.60 17.34 6.75
N TYR A 174 -1.18 16.28 6.19
CA TYR A 174 -1.97 16.36 4.97
C TYR A 174 -3.14 17.35 5.11
N ALA A 175 -3.77 17.45 6.29
CA ALA A 175 -4.83 18.42 6.54
C ALA A 175 -4.34 19.89 6.55
N GLU A 176 -3.10 20.14 6.96
CA GLU A 176 -2.48 21.47 6.87
C GLU A 176 -2.07 21.78 5.43
N LEU A 177 -1.49 20.80 4.72
CA LEU A 177 -1.19 20.91 3.29
C LEU A 177 -2.46 21.16 2.45
N ALA A 178 -3.58 20.56 2.81
CA ALA A 178 -4.88 20.77 2.16
C ALA A 178 -5.35 22.24 2.19
N LYS A 179 -4.78 23.05 3.09
CA LYS A 179 -5.00 24.50 3.16
C LYS A 179 -3.87 25.24 2.47
N ASP A 180 -2.65 25.08 2.98
CA ASP A 180 -1.50 25.91 2.63
C ASP A 180 -1.02 25.65 1.20
N LEU A 181 -0.81 24.37 0.85
CA LEU A 181 -0.31 24.00 -0.48
C LEU A 181 -1.38 24.26 -1.54
N VAL A 182 -2.63 23.91 -1.27
CA VAL A 182 -3.74 24.10 -2.23
C VAL A 182 -3.93 25.57 -2.57
N GLN A 183 -3.92 26.45 -1.55
CA GLN A 183 -4.02 27.90 -1.77
C GLN A 183 -2.85 28.41 -2.63
N TYR A 184 -1.62 27.99 -2.32
CA TYR A 184 -0.44 28.41 -3.06
C TYR A 184 -0.48 27.96 -4.54
N VAL A 185 -0.75 26.68 -4.79
CA VAL A 185 -0.79 26.12 -6.16
C VAL A 185 -1.87 26.81 -7.00
N LYS A 186 -3.01 27.12 -6.38
CA LYS A 186 -4.10 27.88 -7.01
C LYS A 186 -3.70 29.31 -7.35
N GLU A 187 -3.10 30.05 -6.41
CA GLU A 187 -2.65 31.43 -6.64
C GLU A 187 -1.59 31.51 -7.76
N MET A 188 -0.75 30.49 -7.86
CA MET A 188 0.28 30.38 -8.90
C MET A 188 -0.25 29.88 -10.26
N ASN A 189 -1.55 29.54 -10.35
CA ASN A 189 -2.23 29.07 -11.57
C ASN A 189 -1.64 27.79 -12.19
N PHE A 190 -1.09 26.90 -11.37
CA PHE A 190 -0.76 25.56 -11.84
C PHE A 190 -2.04 24.74 -12.07
N THR A 191 -1.99 23.85 -13.06
CA THR A 191 -3.12 22.96 -13.38
C THR A 191 -3.08 21.65 -12.61
N HIS A 192 -1.88 21.23 -12.19
CA HIS A 192 -1.62 19.97 -11.52
C HIS A 192 -0.56 20.14 -10.45
N VAL A 193 -0.62 19.30 -9.44
CA VAL A 193 0.49 19.02 -8.52
C VAL A 193 0.99 17.60 -8.80
N GLU A 194 2.31 17.42 -8.83
CA GLU A 194 2.95 16.12 -8.84
C GLU A 194 3.59 15.88 -7.48
N PHE A 195 3.16 14.84 -6.78
CA PHE A 195 3.79 14.45 -5.53
C PHE A 195 4.89 13.43 -5.81
N MET A 196 6.08 13.71 -5.30
CA MET A 196 7.09 12.66 -5.06
C MET A 196 6.45 11.53 -4.23
N PRO A 197 7.00 10.30 -4.24
CA PRO A 197 6.28 9.13 -3.76
C PRO A 197 5.68 9.31 -2.36
N ILE A 198 4.36 9.13 -2.28
CA ILE A 198 3.60 9.28 -1.02
C ILE A 198 3.33 7.94 -0.34
N MET A 199 3.67 6.82 -0.97
CA MET A 199 3.51 5.48 -0.40
C MET A 199 4.47 5.31 0.80
N GLU A 200 4.22 4.36 1.71
CA GLU A 200 5.05 4.25 2.92
C GLU A 200 6.49 3.78 2.62
N TYR A 201 7.46 4.46 3.21
CA TYR A 201 8.90 4.22 3.06
C TYR A 201 9.65 4.38 4.40
N PRO A 202 10.75 3.65 4.64
CA PRO A 202 11.41 3.63 5.94
C PRO A 202 12.42 4.79 6.12
N TYR A 203 12.90 5.39 5.03
CA TYR A 203 14.07 6.28 5.08
C TYR A 203 13.86 7.61 4.34
N ASP A 204 13.88 8.73 5.08
CA ASP A 204 13.58 10.08 4.56
C ASP A 204 14.50 10.52 3.40
N PRO A 205 15.82 10.28 3.44
CA PRO A 205 16.70 10.65 2.33
C PRO A 205 16.50 9.86 1.04
N SER A 206 15.66 8.82 1.03
CA SER A 206 15.22 8.17 -0.23
C SER A 206 14.23 9.03 -1.03
N TRP A 207 13.70 10.11 -0.41
CA TRP A 207 12.62 10.95 -0.95
C TRP A 207 11.34 10.19 -1.31
N GLY A 208 11.19 8.98 -0.76
CA GLY A 208 10.09 8.08 -1.03
C GLY A 208 10.34 7.06 -2.14
N TYR A 209 11.48 7.05 -2.83
CA TYR A 209 11.72 6.07 -3.90
C TYR A 209 12.07 4.66 -3.40
N GLN A 210 12.28 4.45 -2.11
CA GLN A 210 12.52 3.12 -1.53
C GLN A 210 11.33 2.67 -0.68
N LEU A 211 10.30 2.15 -1.34
CA LEU A 211 9.01 1.82 -0.72
C LEU A 211 9.02 0.51 0.06
N THR A 212 8.32 0.49 1.19
CA THR A 212 8.00 -0.75 1.93
C THR A 212 6.50 -0.99 2.12
N GLY A 213 5.66 0.05 2.04
CA GLY A 213 4.21 -0.07 2.12
C GLY A 213 3.52 0.53 0.90
N TYR A 214 3.19 -0.31 -0.07
CA TYR A 214 2.72 0.13 -1.38
C TYR A 214 1.28 0.68 -1.38
N PHE A 215 0.43 0.18 -0.49
CA PHE A 215 -1.01 0.46 -0.45
C PHE A 215 -1.41 1.42 0.69
N ALA A 216 -0.44 2.09 1.32
CA ALA A 216 -0.69 3.06 2.38
C ALA A 216 0.02 4.38 2.06
N PRO A 217 -0.64 5.54 2.22
CA PRO A 217 0.07 6.81 2.24
C PRO A 217 0.96 6.85 3.48
N THR A 218 2.12 7.49 3.38
CA THR A 218 3.08 7.54 4.47
C THR A 218 2.47 8.22 5.69
N SER A 219 2.66 7.58 6.83
CA SER A 219 2.12 8.02 8.12
C SER A 219 2.77 9.30 8.66
N ARG A 220 3.89 9.74 8.07
CA ARG A 220 4.62 10.99 8.42
C ARG A 220 3.75 12.23 8.43
N PHE A 221 2.77 12.29 7.54
CA PHE A 221 1.91 13.47 7.35
C PHE A 221 0.50 13.25 7.90
N GLY A 222 0.24 12.14 8.59
CA GLY A 222 -1.07 11.86 9.19
C GLY A 222 -1.72 10.60 8.62
N LYS A 223 -3.04 10.51 8.80
CA LYS A 223 -3.82 9.31 8.43
C LYS A 223 -4.21 9.29 6.95
N PRO A 224 -4.53 8.11 6.39
CA PRO A 224 -4.99 8.02 5.01
C PRO A 224 -6.17 8.93 4.63
N GLU A 225 -7.11 9.18 5.54
CA GLU A 225 -8.25 10.09 5.32
C GLU A 225 -7.81 11.54 5.16
N GLU A 226 -6.72 11.94 5.82
CA GLU A 226 -6.17 13.28 5.65
C GLU A 226 -5.51 13.45 4.29
N PHE A 227 -4.89 12.38 3.74
CA PHE A 227 -4.42 12.42 2.35
C PHE A 227 -5.60 12.50 1.36
N LYS A 228 -6.70 11.78 1.60
CA LYS A 228 -7.94 11.95 0.81
C LYS A 228 -8.46 13.39 0.89
N LEU A 229 -8.42 14.01 2.06
CA LEU A 229 -8.77 15.42 2.24
C LEU A 229 -7.90 16.37 1.40
N LEU A 230 -6.59 16.14 1.32
CA LEU A 230 -5.69 16.92 0.47
C LEU A 230 -6.07 16.81 -1.01
N VAL A 231 -6.28 15.58 -1.50
CA VAL A 231 -6.70 15.35 -2.89
C VAL A 231 -8.06 16.00 -3.19
N ASP A 232 -9.03 15.80 -2.31
CA ASP A 232 -10.37 16.39 -2.43
C ASP A 232 -10.32 17.93 -2.48
N ALA A 233 -9.47 18.54 -1.65
CA ALA A 233 -9.26 19.99 -1.64
C ALA A 233 -8.62 20.50 -2.95
N LEU A 234 -7.66 19.76 -3.52
CA LEU A 234 -7.05 20.08 -4.82
C LEU A 234 -8.11 20.01 -5.94
N HIS A 235 -8.89 18.94 -5.97
CA HIS A 235 -9.97 18.74 -6.95
C HIS A 235 -11.05 19.83 -6.88
N GLN A 236 -11.48 20.21 -5.67
CA GLN A 236 -12.42 21.32 -5.45
C GLN A 236 -11.87 22.67 -5.95
N ASN A 237 -10.55 22.80 -6.10
CA ASN A 237 -9.90 23.97 -6.68
C ASN A 237 -9.50 23.79 -8.14
N GLY A 238 -9.94 22.71 -8.79
CA GLY A 238 -9.70 22.44 -10.21
C GLY A 238 -8.25 22.07 -10.52
N ILE A 239 -7.52 21.54 -9.54
CA ILE A 239 -6.12 21.14 -9.65
C ILE A 239 -6.04 19.62 -9.65
N GLY A 240 -5.40 19.04 -10.67
CA GLY A 240 -5.21 17.59 -10.75
C GLY A 240 -4.04 17.09 -9.92
N VAL A 241 -4.07 15.82 -9.54
CA VAL A 241 -3.07 15.16 -8.70
C VAL A 241 -2.35 14.04 -9.45
N ILE A 242 -1.04 14.20 -9.61
CA ILE A 242 -0.15 13.18 -10.16
C ILE A 242 0.65 12.59 -9.01
N LEU A 243 0.79 11.26 -8.98
CA LEU A 243 1.64 10.58 -8.01
C LEU A 243 2.84 9.95 -8.70
N ASP A 244 4.03 10.20 -8.18
CA ASP A 244 5.17 9.34 -8.46
C ASP A 244 4.89 7.93 -7.94
N TRP A 245 4.88 6.98 -8.87
CA TRP A 245 4.65 5.57 -8.63
C TRP A 245 5.94 4.80 -8.92
N VAL A 246 6.33 3.93 -7.99
CA VAL A 246 7.65 3.27 -8.01
C VAL A 246 7.53 1.75 -8.19
N PRO A 247 7.30 1.27 -9.42
CA PRO A 247 7.23 -0.17 -9.73
C PRO A 247 8.58 -0.79 -10.10
N SER A 248 9.66 0.00 -10.14
CA SER A 248 10.97 -0.42 -10.68
C SER A 248 11.78 -1.27 -9.70
N HIS A 249 11.67 -0.99 -8.40
CA HIS A 249 12.48 -1.64 -7.37
C HIS A 249 11.88 -1.48 -5.97
N PHE A 250 12.48 -2.17 -4.99
CA PHE A 250 12.17 -2.05 -3.56
C PHE A 250 13.40 -2.37 -2.70
N PRO A 251 13.53 -1.81 -1.49
CA PRO A 251 14.71 -2.02 -0.65
C PRO A 251 14.70 -3.40 0.03
N GLU A 252 15.84 -3.77 0.61
CA GLU A 252 16.05 -5.07 1.29
C GLU A 252 15.59 -5.08 2.76
N ASP A 253 14.88 -4.05 3.22
CA ASP A 253 14.38 -3.95 4.58
C ASP A 253 13.61 -5.22 5.00
N ALA A 254 13.97 -5.77 6.16
CA ALA A 254 13.51 -7.08 6.60
C ALA A 254 11.97 -7.17 6.75
N HIS A 255 11.31 -6.07 7.13
CA HIS A 255 9.85 -6.01 7.24
C HIS A 255 9.14 -5.89 5.88
N GLY A 256 9.86 -5.50 4.82
CA GLY A 256 9.34 -5.28 3.48
C GLY A 256 9.25 -6.56 2.62
N LEU A 257 9.20 -6.39 1.30
CA LEU A 257 8.89 -7.48 0.37
C LEU A 257 10.05 -8.47 0.11
N GLY A 258 11.29 -8.11 0.46
CA GLY A 258 12.46 -8.94 0.15
C GLY A 258 12.44 -10.28 0.88
N PHE A 259 12.72 -11.37 0.18
CA PHE A 259 12.74 -12.73 0.74
C PHE A 259 11.47 -13.08 1.55
N PHE A 260 10.31 -12.65 1.04
CA PHE A 260 9.07 -12.49 1.82
C PHE A 260 8.65 -13.73 2.62
N ASP A 261 8.58 -14.88 1.96
CA ASP A 261 8.12 -16.16 2.54
C ASP A 261 9.28 -17.16 2.74
N GLY A 262 10.51 -16.64 2.85
CA GLY A 262 11.74 -17.44 2.84
C GLY A 262 12.15 -17.91 1.43
N SER A 263 11.64 -17.27 0.38
CA SER A 263 12.05 -17.45 -1.00
C SER A 263 12.09 -16.11 -1.74
N HIS A 264 12.69 -16.09 -2.94
CA HIS A 264 12.60 -14.95 -3.86
C HIS A 264 11.20 -14.84 -4.46
N LEU A 265 10.27 -14.30 -3.65
CA LEU A 265 8.84 -14.26 -3.95
C LEU A 265 8.51 -13.11 -4.92
N TYR A 266 8.82 -11.88 -4.49
CA TYR A 266 8.54 -10.65 -5.21
C TYR A 266 9.68 -10.27 -6.15
N GLU A 267 10.93 -10.46 -5.71
CA GLU A 267 12.13 -10.23 -6.48
C GLU A 267 12.45 -11.38 -7.45
N HIS A 268 13.22 -11.09 -8.49
CA HIS A 268 13.67 -12.14 -9.40
C HIS A 268 14.77 -13.00 -8.75
N PRO A 269 14.69 -14.36 -8.81
CA PRO A 269 15.64 -15.24 -8.13
C PRO A 269 17.07 -15.20 -8.69
N ASP A 270 17.24 -14.84 -9.96
CA ASP A 270 18.55 -14.53 -10.54
C ASP A 270 18.96 -13.10 -10.18
N SER A 271 19.98 -12.95 -9.33
CA SER A 271 20.47 -11.64 -8.85
C SER A 271 20.92 -10.70 -9.96
N ARG A 272 21.33 -11.21 -11.13
CA ARG A 272 21.68 -10.39 -12.30
C ARG A 272 20.48 -9.64 -12.89
N ARG A 273 19.26 -10.08 -12.54
CA ARG A 273 17.98 -9.50 -12.96
C ARG A 273 17.15 -8.98 -11.77
N GLY A 274 17.43 -9.48 -10.57
CA GLY A 274 16.68 -9.22 -9.34
C GLY A 274 17.32 -8.21 -8.41
N TYR A 275 18.45 -7.60 -8.77
CA TYR A 275 19.16 -6.66 -7.93
C TYR A 275 19.74 -5.49 -8.73
N HIS A 276 19.54 -4.27 -8.23
CA HIS A 276 20.16 -3.06 -8.75
C HIS A 276 21.42 -2.73 -7.92
N PRO A 277 22.65 -2.92 -8.43
CA PRO A 277 23.87 -2.81 -7.64
C PRO A 277 24.15 -1.38 -7.13
N ASP A 278 23.87 -0.36 -7.95
CA ASP A 278 24.15 1.03 -7.56
C ASP A 278 23.16 1.57 -6.52
N TRP A 279 21.88 1.19 -6.63
CA TRP A 279 20.82 1.60 -5.70
C TRP A 279 20.68 0.69 -4.48
N LYS A 280 21.36 -0.46 -4.50
CA LYS A 280 21.31 -1.50 -3.45
C LYS A 280 19.88 -1.90 -3.10
N SER A 281 19.14 -2.32 -4.12
CA SER A 281 17.71 -2.62 -4.02
C SER A 281 17.34 -3.81 -4.90
N LEU A 282 16.23 -4.46 -4.55
CA LEU A 282 15.69 -5.62 -5.26
C LEU A 282 14.79 -5.18 -6.41
N ILE A 283 14.80 -5.96 -7.49
CA ILE A 283 14.00 -5.73 -8.69
C ILE A 283 12.87 -6.77 -8.74
N PHE A 284 11.64 -6.29 -8.95
CA PHE A 284 10.46 -7.14 -9.07
C PHE A 284 10.60 -8.18 -10.18
N ASN A 285 10.11 -9.38 -9.93
CA ASN A 285 9.95 -10.42 -10.93
C ASN A 285 8.71 -10.18 -11.78
N TYR A 286 8.79 -9.25 -12.74
CA TYR A 286 7.67 -8.92 -13.63
C TYR A 286 7.12 -10.10 -14.45
N GLY A 287 7.93 -11.16 -14.62
CA GLY A 287 7.52 -12.39 -15.28
C GLY A 287 6.56 -13.24 -14.45
N ARG A 288 6.49 -13.02 -13.14
CA ARG A 288 5.59 -13.73 -12.23
C ARG A 288 4.22 -13.06 -12.21
N ASN A 289 3.18 -13.86 -12.44
CA ASN A 289 1.83 -13.36 -12.66
C ASN A 289 1.29 -12.58 -11.44
N GLU A 290 1.48 -13.13 -10.26
CA GLU A 290 0.99 -12.55 -9.00
C GLU A 290 1.72 -11.24 -8.66
N VAL A 291 3.02 -11.16 -8.96
CA VAL A 291 3.81 -9.92 -8.79
C VAL A 291 3.34 -8.84 -9.76
N ARG A 292 3.06 -9.20 -11.02
CA ARG A 292 2.46 -8.27 -11.98
C ARG A 292 1.07 -7.80 -11.54
N ALA A 293 0.24 -8.70 -11.02
CA ALA A 293 -1.07 -8.33 -10.49
C ALA A 293 -0.96 -7.44 -9.25
N PHE A 294 0.00 -7.68 -8.35
CA PHE A 294 0.30 -6.80 -7.21
C PHE A 294 0.57 -5.37 -7.67
N LEU A 295 1.50 -5.19 -8.62
CA LEU A 295 1.87 -3.86 -9.12
C LEU A 295 0.71 -3.17 -9.86
N ILE A 296 0.01 -3.87 -10.76
CA ILE A 296 -1.14 -3.28 -11.46
C ILE A 296 -2.25 -2.94 -10.47
N SER A 297 -2.51 -3.81 -9.50
CA SER A 297 -3.48 -3.53 -8.46
C SER A 297 -3.09 -2.34 -7.60
N ASN A 298 -1.79 -2.10 -7.39
CA ASN A 298 -1.30 -0.93 -6.70
C ASN A 298 -1.53 0.36 -7.48
N ALA A 299 -1.24 0.38 -8.77
CA ALA A 299 -1.56 1.51 -9.63
C ALA A 299 -3.07 1.82 -9.61
N MET A 300 -3.91 0.79 -9.75
CA MET A 300 -5.37 0.95 -9.69
C MET A 300 -5.86 1.42 -8.32
N PHE A 301 -5.22 0.98 -7.23
CA PHE A 301 -5.58 1.38 -5.88
C PHE A 301 -5.50 2.90 -5.69
N TRP A 302 -4.43 3.54 -6.16
CA TRP A 302 -4.27 4.99 -6.02
C TRP A 302 -5.28 5.78 -6.86
N LEU A 303 -5.61 5.30 -8.06
CA LEU A 303 -6.62 5.90 -8.92
C LEU A 303 -8.05 5.71 -8.37
N ASP A 304 -8.33 4.57 -7.75
CA ASP A 304 -9.66 4.18 -7.26
C ASP A 304 -9.93 4.71 -5.83
N GLN A 305 -9.02 4.48 -4.89
CA GLN A 305 -9.24 4.73 -3.47
C GLN A 305 -8.84 6.14 -3.02
N PHE A 306 -7.97 6.79 -3.79
CA PHE A 306 -7.43 8.13 -3.51
C PHE A 306 -7.68 9.13 -4.64
N HIS A 307 -8.41 8.72 -5.68
CA HIS A 307 -8.78 9.57 -6.82
C HIS A 307 -7.60 10.25 -7.53
N ALA A 308 -6.38 9.68 -7.46
CA ALA A 308 -5.27 10.20 -8.24
C ALA A 308 -5.64 10.29 -9.73
N ASP A 309 -5.09 11.30 -10.41
CA ASP A 309 -5.47 11.65 -11.77
C ASP A 309 -4.49 11.09 -12.82
N ALA A 310 -3.25 10.87 -12.41
CA ALA A 310 -2.22 10.22 -13.20
C ALA A 310 -1.12 9.65 -12.30
N LEU A 311 -0.30 8.78 -12.88
CA LEU A 311 0.90 8.25 -12.27
C LEU A 311 2.12 8.59 -13.14
N ARG A 312 3.20 9.04 -12.52
CA ARG A 312 4.52 9.17 -13.16
C ARG A 312 5.39 8.00 -12.71
N VAL A 313 6.14 7.41 -13.63
CA VAL A 313 7.11 6.36 -13.30
C VAL A 313 8.51 6.93 -13.44
N ASP A 314 9.27 6.89 -12.35
CA ASP A 314 10.69 7.21 -12.37
C ASP A 314 11.53 6.08 -12.98
N ALA A 315 12.67 6.45 -13.57
CA ALA A 315 13.75 5.56 -13.97
C ALA A 315 13.29 4.26 -14.68
N VAL A 316 12.54 4.42 -15.78
CA VAL A 316 12.02 3.31 -16.60
C VAL A 316 13.13 2.52 -17.32
N ALA A 317 14.30 3.13 -17.50
CA ALA A 317 15.38 2.65 -18.37
C ALA A 317 16.24 1.52 -17.79
#